data_AF-A0A7V0P1H1-F1
#
_entry.id   AF-A0A7V0P1H1-F1
#
_cell.length_a   1.000
_cell.length_b   1.000
_cell.length_c   1.000
_cell.angle_alpha   90.00
_cell.angle_beta   90.00
_cell.angle_gamma   90.00
#
_symmetry.space_group_name_H-M   'P 1'
#
loop_
_entity.id
_entity.type
_entity.pdbx_description
1 polymer ?
#
loop_
_entity_poly.entity_id
_entity_poly.type
_entity_poly.pdbx_seq_one_letter_code
_entity_poly.pdbx_strand_id
1 'polypeptide(L)' 'AGLIAGADGIMVEVHPNPKKALSDGLQTLDFPRFQEMMEEFHNLCQYLNKAEEQRSSRTMRGAAS' A
#
# COMPACT_ATOMS: atom_id res chain seq x y z
N ALA A 1 -6.71 1.75 -3.82
CA ALA A 1 -7.85 0.86 -4.10
C ALA A 1 -7.45 -0.63 -4.11
N GLY A 2 -6.35 -1.06 -4.75
CA GLY A 2 -5.92 -2.47 -4.75
C GLY A 2 -5.47 -3.03 -3.39
N LEU A 3 -4.62 -2.31 -2.65
CA LEU A 3 -4.09 -2.77 -1.36
C LEU A 3 -5.17 -3.02 -0.30
N ILE A 4 -6.11 -2.07 -0.15
CA ILE A 4 -7.18 -2.15 0.85
C ILE A 4 -8.22 -3.22 0.48
N ALA A 5 -8.31 -3.60 -0.80
CA ALA A 5 -9.19 -4.65 -1.28
C ALA A 5 -8.64 -6.08 -1.06
N GLY A 6 -7.45 -6.22 -0.46
CA GLY A 6 -6.81 -7.52 -0.24
C GLY A 6 -6.04 -8.05 -1.45
N ALA A 7 -5.59 -7.18 -2.35
CA ALA A 7 -4.70 -7.59 -3.44
C ALA A 7 -3.28 -7.89 -2.92
N ASP A 8 -2.67 -8.96 -3.41
CA ASP A 8 -1.31 -9.38 -3.04
C ASP A 8 -0.21 -8.42 -3.56
N GLY A 9 -0.55 -7.54 -4.49
CA GLY A 9 0.39 -6.59 -5.07
C GLY A 9 -0.26 -5.46 -5.86
N ILE A 10 0.55 -4.47 -6.18
CA ILE A 10 0.21 -3.35 -7.07
C ILE A 10 1.29 -3.21 -8.13
N MET A 11 0.91 -2.81 -9.34
CA MET A 11 1.84 -2.53 -10.44
C MET A 11 2.00 -1.01 -10.58
N VAL A 12 3.25 -0.54 -10.65
CA VAL A 12 3.58 0.89 -10.74
C VAL A 12 4.64 1.10 -11.82
N GLU A 13 4.41 2.04 -12.73
CA GLU A 13 5.38 2.44 -13.75
C GLU A 13 6.19 3.65 -13.27
N VAL A 14 7.53 3.52 -13.28
CA VAL A 14 8.47 4.56 -12.84
C VAL A 14 9.33 4.99 -14.03
N HIS A 15 9.43 6.29 -14.29
CA HIS A 15 10.27 6.81 -15.39
C HIS A 15 11.06 8.06 -14.95
N PRO A 16 12.37 8.17 -15.29
CA PRO A 16 13.18 9.35 -14.96
C PRO A 16 12.70 10.65 -15.60
N ASN A 17 11.87 10.56 -16.65
CA ASN A 17 11.24 11.70 -17.29
C ASN A 17 9.77 11.39 -17.60
N PRO A 18 8.85 11.57 -16.63
CA PRO A 18 7.44 11.17 -16.76
C PRO A 18 6.74 11.71 -18.00
N LYS A 19 7.14 12.91 -18.47
CA LYS A 19 6.59 13.56 -19.68
C LYS A 19 6.91 12.85 -21.01
N LYS A 20 7.83 11.89 -21.02
CA LYS A 20 8.19 11.08 -22.21
C LYS A 20 7.67 9.64 -22.12
N ALA A 21 6.92 9.27 -21.08
CA ALA A 21 6.35 7.95 -20.97
C ALA A 21 5.33 7.70 -22.10
N LEU A 22 5.38 6.52 -22.71
CA LEU A 22 4.49 6.08 -23.80
C LEU A 22 3.05 5.78 -23.32
N SER A 23 2.89 5.60 -22.01
CA SER A 23 1.60 5.59 -21.30
C SER A 23 1.41 6.95 -20.62
N ASP A 24 0.20 7.50 -20.69
CA ASP A 24 -0.18 8.81 -20.16
C ASP A 24 0.59 9.20 -18.89
N GLY A 25 1.48 10.20 -19.00
CA GLY A 25 2.40 10.64 -17.94
C GLY A 25 1.76 11.16 -16.65
N LEU A 26 0.43 11.07 -16.52
CA LEU A 26 -0.35 11.32 -15.30
C LEU A 26 -0.31 10.14 -14.31
N GLN A 27 -0.01 8.92 -14.75
CA GLN A 27 0.15 7.75 -13.87
C GLN A 27 1.61 7.32 -13.65
N THR A 28 2.58 8.01 -14.27
CA THR A 28 4.00 7.68 -14.14
C THR A 28 4.62 8.47 -12.98
N LEU A 29 5.18 7.76 -12.01
CA LEU A 29 5.93 8.39 -10.92
C LEU A 29 7.38 8.64 -11.36
N ASP A 30 7.97 9.73 -10.87
CA ASP A 30 9.43 9.87 -10.83
C ASP A 30 9.98 9.11 -9.61
N PHE A 31 11.31 8.94 -9.54
CA PHE A 31 11.94 8.18 -8.45
C PHE A 31 11.65 8.73 -7.05
N PRO A 32 11.68 10.07 -6.81
CA PRO A 32 11.30 10.62 -5.51
C PRO A 32 9.86 10.30 -5.12
N ARG A 33 8.90 10.45 -6.04
CA ARG A 33 7.49 10.14 -5.76
C ARG A 33 7.24 8.66 -5.55
N PHE A 34 7.98 7.80 -6.24
CA PHE A 34 7.95 6.36 -5.98
C PHE A 34 8.45 6.05 -4.56
N GLN A 35 9.52 6.70 -4.11
CA GLN A 35 10.02 6.51 -2.75
C GLN A 35 9.00 6.96 -1.70
N GLU A 36 8.41 8.15 -1.85
CA GLU A 36 7.34 8.65 -0.96
C GLU A 36 6.16 7.67 -0.91
N MET A 37 5.72 7.18 -2.07
CA MET A 37 4.64 6.19 -2.17
C MET A 37 4.99 4.89 -1.41
N MET A 38 6.23 4.41 -1.52
CA MET A 38 6.66 3.20 -0.80
C MET A 38 6.73 3.40 0.72
N GLU A 39 7.11 4.60 1.18
CA GLU A 39 7.10 4.95 2.61
C GLU A 39 5.67 4.99 3.17
N GLU A 40 4.74 5.64 2.45
CA GLU A 40 3.32 5.64 2.80
C GLU A 40 2.72 4.22 2.81
N PHE A 41 3.06 3.42 1.80
CA PHE A 41 2.64 2.03 1.69
C PHE A 41 3.12 1.20 2.89
N HIS A 42 4.38 1.36 3.29
CA HIS A 42 4.94 0.67 4.45
C HIS A 42 4.18 1.02 5.74
N ASN A 43 3.90 2.32 5.96
CA ASN A 43 3.15 2.78 7.12
C ASN A 43 1.73 2.22 7.17
N LEU A 44 1.06 2.18 6.01
CA LEU A 44 -0.28 1.61 5.91
C LEU A 44 -0.29 0.11 6.19
N CYS A 45 0.66 -0.66 5.65
CA CYS A 45 0.80 -2.08 5.96
C CYS A 45 1.02 -2.34 7.45
N GLN A 46 1.88 -1.55 8.12
CA GLN A 46 2.08 -1.67 9.56
C GLN A 46 0.80 -1.41 10.36
N TYR A 47 0.04 -0.39 9.97
CA TYR A 47 -1.23 -0.06 10.62
C TYR A 47 -2.26 -1.19 10.47
N LEU A 48 -2.41 -1.73 9.27
CA LEU A 48 -3.35 -2.82 8.98
C LEU A 48 -2.98 -4.10 9.74
N ASN A 49 -1.70 -4.47 9.78
CA ASN A 49 -1.24 -5.64 10.54
C ASN A 49 -1.55 -5.50 12.03
N LYS A 50 -1.28 -4.33 12.63
CA LYS A 50 -1.62 -4.05 14.03
C LYS A 50 -3.14 -4.13 14.27
N ALA A 51 -3.95 -3.64 13.34
CA ALA A 51 -5.40 -3.70 13.45
C ALA A 51 -5.92 -5.15 13.42
N GLU A 52 -5.37 -5.99 12.55
CA GLU A 52 -5.72 -7.42 12.44
C GLU A 52 -5.29 -8.23 13.69
N GLU A 53 -4.10 -7.97 14.21
CA GLU A 53 -3.62 -8.57 15.46
C GLU A 53 -4.55 -8.23 16.64
N GLN A 54 -4.93 -6.95 16.76
CA GLN A 54 -5.85 -6.49 17.80
C GLN A 54 -7.23 -7.13 17.66
N ARG A 55 -7.75 -7.25 16.43
CA ARG A 55 -9.04 -7.90 16.15
C ARG A 55 -9.03 -9.37 16.54
N SER A 56 -7.97 -10.10 16.18
CA SER A 56 -7.78 -11.51 16.56
C SER A 56 -7.67 -11.69 18.08
N SER A 57 -6.94 -10.80 18.76
CA SER A 57 -6.77 -10.84 20.23
C SER A 57 -8.06 -10.52 21.00
N ARG A 58 -8.99 -9.79 20.39
CA ARG A 58 -10.29 -9.40 20.96
C ARG A 58 -11.34 -10.50 20.77
N THR A 59 -11.32 -11.19 19.63
CA THR A 59 -12.17 -12.36 19.37
C THR A 59 -11.84 -13.53 20.30
N MET A 60 -10.54 -13.80 20.53
CA MET A 60 -10.09 -14.84 21.47
C MET A 60 -10.52 -14.59 22.92
N ARG A 61 -10.52 -13.32 23.36
CA ARG A 61 -10.96 -12.96 24.73
C ARG A 61 -12.48 -12.99 24.91
N GLY A 62 -13.26 -12.71 23.85
CA GLY A 62 -14.73 -12.77 23.90
C GLY A 62 -15.31 -14.19 23.77
N ALA A 63 -14.56 -15.15 23.25
CA ALA A 63 -14.98 -16.55 23.15
C ALA A 63 -14.68 -17.39 24.41
N ALA A 64 -13.88 -16.86 25.34
CA ALA A 64 -13.48 -17.53 26.58
C ALA A 64 -14.29 -17.08 27.82
N SER A 65 -15.40 -16.34 27.62
CA SER A 65 -16.35 -15.89 28.64
C SER A 65 -17.74 -16.44 28.37
#